data_AF-A0A3M2BDZ0-F1
#
_entry.id   AF-A0A3M2BDZ0-F1
#
_cell.length_a   1.000
_cell.length_b   1.000
_cell.length_c   1.000
_cell.angle_alpha   90.00
_cell.angle_beta   90.00
_cell.angle_gamma   90.00
#
_symmetry.space_group_name_H-M   'P 1'
#
loop_
_entity.id
_entity.type
_entity.pdbx_description
1 polymer ?
#
loop_
_entity_poly.entity_id
_entity_poly.type
_entity_poly.pdbx_seq_one_letter_code
_entity_poly.pdbx_strand_id
1 'polypeptide(L)'
;MSFGLGHGRTLDPAVGLVGICPSELPPLPDDILTNPQSGRVDPRRWFEHPDRPFEIEIGSGKGTFLIQQAALQPEVNFLGIEWAHEFYAYAADRVRRRRQAGQLQNVRMLHGDATEFLHWRCPDAICRVVHLYFSDPWPKNRHHKKRVIQHRFLADVWRVLVPGGELRVVTDHAGLWAWDMAHFEQWAGAGDNIGPGPQAAKPGSLPNPSSQSGTLARLIDQASLNRARGSIPTMPEPVQAQRKSMPDVPFELLAFDRPASAGADEIVGTNFERKFREEGRDFFACTLRKRV
;
A
#
# COMPACT_ATOMS: atom_id res chain seq x y z
N MET A 1 22.30 -12.19 21.52
CA MET A 1 22.17 -12.93 20.24
C MET A 1 20.86 -12.50 19.59
N SER A 2 20.89 -11.74 18.49
CA SER A 2 19.67 -11.46 17.74
C SER A 2 19.30 -12.71 16.96
N PHE A 3 18.24 -13.39 17.38
CA PHE A 3 17.64 -14.44 16.56
C PHE A 3 17.00 -13.76 15.35
N GLY A 4 17.69 -13.77 14.19
CA GLY A 4 17.13 -13.25 12.94
C GLY A 4 15.84 -13.99 12.57
N LEU A 5 15.04 -13.40 11.67
CA LEU A 5 13.71 -13.91 11.30
C LEU A 5 13.70 -15.40 10.86
N GLY A 6 14.84 -15.92 10.38
CA GLY A 6 15.04 -17.33 10.03
C GLY A 6 15.08 -18.31 11.21
N HIS A 7 15.22 -17.85 12.46
CA HIS A 7 15.32 -18.71 13.65
C HIS A 7 16.36 -19.84 13.48
N GLY A 8 17.55 -19.50 12.97
CA GLY A 8 18.62 -20.47 12.70
C GLY A 8 18.51 -21.21 11.36
N ARG A 9 17.47 -20.99 10.56
CA ARG A 9 17.37 -21.48 9.18
C ARG A 9 17.88 -20.46 8.17
N THR A 10 18.56 -20.94 7.14
CA THR A 10 18.89 -20.16 5.95
C THR A 10 17.60 -19.80 5.21
N LEU A 11 17.41 -18.51 4.94
CA LEU A 11 16.28 -18.02 4.14
C LEU A 11 16.62 -18.15 2.66
N ASP A 12 15.70 -18.74 1.89
CA ASP A 12 15.82 -18.88 0.44
C ASP A 12 14.73 -18.05 -0.25
N PRO A 13 15.08 -16.88 -0.83
CA PRO A 13 14.11 -16.06 -1.56
C PRO A 13 13.69 -16.65 -2.92
N ALA A 14 14.34 -17.73 -3.38
CA ALA A 14 14.15 -18.33 -4.71
C ALA A 14 14.16 -17.27 -5.82
N VAL A 15 15.29 -16.58 -5.97
CA VAL A 15 15.48 -15.51 -6.96
C VAL A 15 15.13 -16.00 -8.37
N GLY A 16 14.40 -15.19 -9.13
CA GLY A 16 13.90 -15.51 -10.47
C GLY A 16 12.60 -16.31 -10.47
N LEU A 17 12.27 -17.00 -9.38
CA LEU A 17 11.02 -17.77 -9.25
C LEU A 17 9.99 -17.06 -8.38
N VAL A 18 10.38 -16.59 -7.19
CA VAL A 18 9.51 -15.90 -6.23
C VAL A 18 10.05 -14.51 -5.94
N GLY A 19 11.32 -14.45 -5.56
CA GLY A 19 12.04 -13.21 -5.31
C GLY A 19 12.58 -12.59 -6.60
N ILE A 20 12.52 -11.28 -6.68
CA ILE A 20 13.17 -10.45 -7.68
C ILE A 20 14.12 -9.52 -6.91
N CYS A 21 15.39 -9.57 -7.25
CA CYS A 21 16.40 -8.70 -6.66
C CYS A 21 16.74 -7.55 -7.62
N PRO A 22 17.34 -6.43 -7.15
CA PRO A 22 17.74 -5.33 -8.03
C PRO A 22 18.63 -5.75 -9.20
N SER A 23 19.45 -6.80 -9.03
CA SER A 23 20.30 -7.37 -10.09
C SER A 23 19.53 -8.03 -11.23
N GLU A 24 18.29 -8.44 -10.99
CA GLU A 24 17.40 -9.04 -12.01
C GLU A 24 16.71 -7.97 -12.85
N LEU A 25 16.78 -6.70 -12.45
CA LEU A 25 16.22 -5.59 -13.21
C LEU A 25 17.27 -5.07 -14.20
N PRO A 26 16.88 -4.74 -15.44
CA PRO A 26 17.79 -4.07 -16.37
C PRO A 26 18.27 -2.75 -15.75
N PRO A 27 19.50 -2.27 -16.03
CA PRO A 27 19.94 -0.96 -15.55
C PRO A 27 18.95 0.14 -15.99
N LEU A 28 18.89 1.24 -15.23
CA LEU A 28 18.15 2.42 -15.69
C LEU A 28 18.88 2.99 -16.91
N PRO A 29 18.18 3.31 -18.00
CA PRO A 29 18.80 3.88 -19.20
C PRO A 29 19.20 5.35 -18.98
N ASP A 30 20.21 5.81 -19.72
CA ASP A 30 20.77 7.16 -19.59
C ASP A 30 19.76 8.26 -19.96
N ASP A 31 18.81 7.96 -20.85
CA ASP A 31 17.79 8.90 -21.33
C ASP A 31 16.54 8.98 -20.42
N ILE A 32 16.51 8.27 -19.29
CA ILE A 32 15.29 8.12 -18.48
C ILE A 32 14.66 9.44 -18.01
N LEU A 33 15.47 10.49 -17.84
CA LEU A 33 14.97 11.81 -17.43
C LEU A 33 14.19 12.53 -18.53
N THR A 34 14.52 12.29 -19.79
CA THR A 34 13.84 12.88 -20.96
C THR A 34 12.87 11.89 -21.62
N ASN A 35 13.04 10.60 -21.37
CA ASN A 35 12.21 9.51 -21.86
C ASN A 35 11.90 8.51 -20.73
N PRO A 36 10.99 8.83 -19.78
CA PRO A 36 10.69 7.95 -18.65
C PRO A 36 10.20 6.55 -19.06
N GLN A 37 9.67 6.41 -20.27
CA GLN A 37 9.19 5.12 -20.80
C GLN A 37 10.33 4.12 -21.03
N SER A 38 11.55 4.56 -21.31
CA SER A 38 12.69 3.66 -21.53
C SER A 38 13.07 2.88 -20.27
N GLY A 39 12.78 3.41 -19.07
CA GLY A 39 13.04 2.74 -17.79
C GLY A 39 11.98 1.71 -17.39
N ARG A 40 10.84 1.67 -18.07
CA ARG A 40 9.67 0.88 -17.66
C ARG A 40 9.88 -0.61 -17.87
N VAL A 41 9.44 -1.41 -16.89
CA VAL A 41 9.46 -2.87 -16.93
C VAL A 41 8.10 -3.34 -16.44
N ASP A 42 7.37 -4.12 -17.24
CA ASP A 42 6.05 -4.61 -16.87
C ASP A 42 6.16 -5.79 -15.87
N PRO A 43 5.87 -5.58 -14.56
CA PRO A 43 6.01 -6.61 -13.55
C PRO A 43 5.00 -7.76 -13.71
N ARG A 44 3.92 -7.56 -14.46
CA ARG A 44 2.90 -8.61 -14.69
C ARG A 44 3.49 -9.80 -15.43
N ARG A 45 4.52 -9.57 -16.26
CA ARG A 45 5.24 -10.62 -17.00
C ARG A 45 6.06 -11.55 -16.12
N TRP A 46 6.24 -11.23 -14.83
CA TRP A 46 6.89 -12.13 -13.87
C TRP A 46 5.96 -13.25 -13.39
N PHE A 47 4.65 -13.12 -13.64
CA PHE A 47 3.63 -14.08 -13.27
C PHE A 47 3.31 -15.00 -14.45
N GLU A 48 2.81 -16.19 -14.13
CA GLU A 48 2.41 -17.19 -15.15
C GLU A 48 1.24 -16.71 -16.01
N HIS A 49 0.32 -15.95 -15.41
CA HIS A 49 -0.84 -15.39 -16.09
C HIS A 49 -0.79 -13.86 -16.02
N PRO A 50 -0.05 -13.19 -16.91
CA PRO A 50 0.18 -11.74 -16.86
C PRO A 50 -1.08 -10.89 -17.04
N ASP A 51 -2.13 -11.44 -17.67
CA ASP A 51 -3.39 -10.71 -17.95
C ASP A 51 -4.33 -10.65 -16.74
N ARG A 52 -4.02 -11.36 -15.65
CA ARG A 52 -4.80 -11.29 -14.42
C ARG A 52 -4.72 -9.89 -13.79
N PRO A 53 -5.76 -9.45 -13.07
CA PRO A 53 -5.68 -8.24 -12.26
C PRO A 53 -4.41 -8.21 -11.41
N PHE A 54 -3.78 -7.05 -11.32
CA PHE A 54 -2.48 -6.89 -10.70
C PHE A 54 -2.54 -5.92 -9.52
N GLU A 55 -2.02 -6.33 -8.37
CA GLU A 55 -2.03 -5.55 -7.14
C GLU A 55 -0.62 -5.48 -6.54
N ILE A 56 -0.33 -4.37 -5.86
CA ILE A 56 0.97 -4.10 -5.24
C ILE A 56 0.79 -3.87 -3.75
N GLU A 57 1.55 -4.55 -2.90
CA GLU A 57 1.73 -4.18 -1.49
C GLU A 57 3.07 -3.47 -1.30
N ILE A 58 3.03 -2.26 -0.75
CA ILE A 58 4.21 -1.47 -0.40
C ILE A 58 4.56 -1.71 1.07
N GLY A 59 5.80 -2.11 1.35
CA GLY A 59 6.25 -2.40 2.70
C GLY A 59 5.66 -3.72 3.22
N SER A 60 5.73 -4.77 2.40
CA SER A 60 5.09 -6.05 2.69
C SER A 60 5.56 -6.74 3.98
N GLY A 61 6.70 -6.32 4.55
CA GLY A 61 7.24 -6.82 5.80
C GLY A 61 7.41 -8.34 5.76
N LYS A 62 6.65 -9.06 6.59
CA LYS A 62 6.69 -10.53 6.64
C LYS A 62 5.86 -11.22 5.55
N GLY A 63 5.21 -10.47 4.66
CA GLY A 63 4.38 -10.96 3.55
C GLY A 63 3.08 -11.65 3.98
N THR A 64 2.58 -11.38 5.19
CA THR A 64 1.39 -12.12 5.70
C THR A 64 0.11 -11.75 4.97
N PHE A 65 -0.11 -10.45 4.72
CA PHE A 65 -1.26 -10.00 3.93
C PHE A 65 -1.28 -10.67 2.57
N LEU A 66 -0.16 -10.56 1.81
CA LEU A 66 -0.03 -11.20 0.49
C LEU A 66 -0.37 -12.68 0.53
N ILE A 67 0.23 -13.43 1.46
CA ILE A 67 0.00 -14.88 1.57
C ILE A 67 -1.47 -15.22 1.83
N GLN A 68 -2.16 -14.47 2.68
CA GLN A 68 -3.55 -14.74 3.02
C GLN A 68 -4.49 -14.28 1.91
N GLN A 69 -4.29 -13.06 1.41
CA GLN A 69 -5.14 -12.45 0.41
C GLN A 69 -5.02 -13.17 -0.94
N ALA A 70 -3.81 -13.49 -1.38
CA ALA A 70 -3.58 -14.16 -2.65
C ALA A 70 -4.08 -15.61 -2.66
N ALA A 71 -4.14 -16.28 -1.49
CA ALA A 71 -4.77 -17.59 -1.38
C ALA A 71 -6.30 -17.54 -1.55
N LEU A 72 -6.93 -16.41 -1.18
CA LEU A 72 -8.36 -16.19 -1.34
C LEU A 72 -8.73 -15.67 -2.75
N GLN A 73 -7.76 -15.10 -3.47
CA GLN A 73 -7.93 -14.53 -4.81
C GLN A 73 -6.89 -15.11 -5.79
N PRO A 74 -6.95 -16.43 -6.09
CA PRO A 74 -5.98 -17.08 -6.97
C PRO A 74 -5.94 -16.48 -8.40
N GLU A 75 -7.01 -15.82 -8.82
CA GLU A 75 -7.17 -15.12 -10.09
C GLU A 75 -6.54 -13.72 -10.13
N VAL A 76 -5.89 -13.28 -9.06
CA VAL A 76 -5.25 -11.95 -8.95
C VAL A 76 -3.76 -12.12 -8.72
N ASN A 77 -2.92 -11.38 -9.43
CA ASN A 77 -1.47 -11.35 -9.24
C ASN A 77 -1.10 -10.29 -8.19
N PHE A 78 -0.28 -10.68 -7.22
CA PHE A 78 0.20 -9.80 -6.16
C PHE A 78 1.72 -9.64 -6.18
N LEU A 79 2.19 -8.39 -6.20
CA LEU A 79 3.59 -8.04 -6.01
C LEU A 79 3.80 -7.38 -4.64
N GLY A 80 4.53 -8.06 -3.76
CA GLY A 80 5.04 -7.45 -2.53
C GLY A 80 6.36 -6.75 -2.78
N ILE A 81 6.49 -5.48 -2.37
CA ILE A 81 7.75 -4.75 -2.43
C ILE A 81 8.22 -4.47 -1.01
N GLU A 82 9.48 -4.83 -0.71
CA GLU A 82 10.08 -4.66 0.61
C GLU A 82 11.52 -4.14 0.48
N TRP A 83 11.83 -3.09 1.23
CA TRP A 83 13.14 -2.45 1.23
C TRP A 83 14.13 -3.19 2.14
N ALA A 84 13.69 -3.65 3.31
CA ALA A 84 14.56 -4.32 4.26
C ALA A 84 14.82 -5.77 3.81
N HIS A 85 16.05 -6.03 3.35
CA HIS A 85 16.46 -7.34 2.83
C HIS A 85 16.05 -8.53 3.72
N GLU A 86 16.19 -8.43 5.05
CA GLU A 86 15.82 -9.52 5.96
C GLU A 86 14.32 -9.86 5.89
N PHE A 87 13.46 -8.84 5.84
CA PHE A 87 12.01 -9.00 5.72
C PHE A 87 11.62 -9.51 4.32
N TYR A 88 12.23 -8.96 3.27
CA TYR A 88 12.09 -9.45 1.90
C TYR A 88 12.42 -10.95 1.79
N ALA A 89 13.61 -11.35 2.25
CA ALA A 89 14.08 -12.74 2.16
C ALA A 89 13.17 -13.67 2.95
N TYR A 90 12.69 -13.21 4.12
CA TYR A 90 11.75 -13.97 4.94
C TYR A 90 10.38 -14.15 4.27
N ALA A 91 9.81 -13.07 3.71
CA ALA A 91 8.53 -13.11 3.00
C ALA A 91 8.62 -13.99 1.75
N ALA A 92 9.70 -13.84 0.96
CA ALA A 92 9.94 -14.64 -0.24
C ALA A 92 10.09 -16.13 0.08
N ASP A 93 10.83 -16.52 1.13
CA ASP A 93 10.91 -17.93 1.55
C ASP A 93 9.54 -18.49 1.98
N ARG A 94 8.73 -17.69 2.68
CA ARG A 94 7.36 -18.11 3.08
C ARG A 94 6.45 -18.34 1.88
N VAL A 95 6.59 -17.54 0.83
CA VAL A 95 5.86 -17.71 -0.45
C VAL A 95 6.39 -18.93 -1.19
N ARG A 96 7.72 -19.08 -1.32
CA ARG A 96 8.39 -20.24 -1.93
C ARG A 96 7.90 -21.56 -1.35
N ARG A 97 7.86 -21.70 -0.02
CA ARG A 97 7.39 -22.94 0.64
C ARG A 97 5.93 -23.26 0.34
N ARG A 98 5.06 -22.25 0.25
CA ARG A 98 3.65 -22.46 -0.13
C ARG A 98 3.50 -22.82 -1.60
N ARG A 99 4.32 -22.23 -2.46
CA ARG A 99 4.37 -22.57 -3.88
C ARG A 99 4.78 -24.03 -4.09
N GLN A 100 5.80 -24.50 -3.38
CA GLN A 100 6.24 -25.90 -3.39
C GLN A 100 5.15 -26.86 -2.89
N ALA A 101 4.31 -26.42 -1.97
CA ALA A 101 3.14 -27.18 -1.51
C ALA A 101 1.92 -27.07 -2.44
N GLY A 102 2.03 -26.39 -3.59
CA GLY A 102 0.93 -26.21 -4.55
C GLY A 102 -0.13 -25.19 -4.12
N GLN A 103 0.13 -24.35 -3.12
CA GLN A 103 -0.88 -23.51 -2.47
C GLN A 103 -0.89 -22.04 -2.93
N LEU A 104 0.19 -21.56 -3.55
CA LEU A 104 0.35 -20.12 -3.85
C LEU A 104 1.21 -19.92 -5.11
N GLN A 105 0.59 -19.53 -6.23
CA GLN A 105 1.27 -19.35 -7.53
C GLN A 105 1.29 -17.89 -8.00
N ASN A 106 0.43 -17.05 -7.42
CA ASN A 106 0.09 -15.70 -7.84
C ASN A 106 0.75 -14.60 -6.96
N VAL A 107 1.86 -14.91 -6.29
CA VAL A 107 2.64 -13.94 -5.50
C VAL A 107 4.08 -13.89 -6.00
N ARG A 108 4.59 -12.66 -6.14
CA ARG A 108 6.02 -12.35 -6.35
C ARG A 108 6.47 -11.33 -5.31
N MET A 109 7.76 -11.35 -4.99
CA MET A 109 8.39 -10.44 -4.04
C MET A 109 9.51 -9.66 -4.74
N LEU A 110 9.54 -8.35 -4.59
CA LEU A 110 10.61 -7.49 -5.07
C LEU A 110 11.38 -6.89 -3.88
N HIS A 111 12.69 -7.04 -3.89
CA HIS A 111 13.58 -6.32 -2.99
C HIS A 111 13.92 -4.95 -3.58
N GLY A 112 13.49 -3.87 -2.93
CA GLY A 112 13.81 -2.52 -3.37
C GLY A 112 12.91 -1.43 -2.77
N ASP A 113 13.17 -0.20 -3.19
CA ASP A 113 12.35 0.95 -2.82
C ASP A 113 11.10 0.98 -3.70
N ALA A 114 9.93 0.83 -3.08
CA ALA A 114 8.66 0.81 -3.79
C ALA A 114 8.34 2.15 -4.46
N THR A 115 8.72 3.28 -3.86
CA THR A 115 8.45 4.61 -4.42
C THR A 115 9.30 4.85 -5.67
N GLU A 116 10.57 4.45 -5.65
CA GLU A 116 11.44 4.51 -6.82
C GLU A 116 11.03 3.49 -7.89
N PHE A 117 10.57 2.29 -7.50
CA PHE A 117 10.03 1.31 -8.44
C PHE A 117 8.79 1.85 -9.16
N LEU A 118 7.82 2.40 -8.41
CA LEU A 118 6.64 2.99 -9.03
C LEU A 118 7.04 4.11 -9.99
N HIS A 119 7.93 5.00 -9.58
CA HIS A 119 8.32 6.18 -10.36
C HIS A 119 9.08 5.85 -11.65
N TRP A 120 10.10 4.99 -11.57
CA TRP A 120 11.01 4.72 -12.69
C TRP A 120 10.66 3.47 -13.49
N ARG A 121 10.03 2.48 -12.87
CA ARG A 121 9.87 1.15 -13.49
C ARG A 121 8.43 0.80 -13.82
N CYS A 122 7.48 1.12 -12.96
CA CYS A 122 6.12 0.66 -13.12
C CYS A 122 5.41 1.39 -14.29
N PRO A 123 4.93 0.67 -15.31
CA PRO A 123 4.14 1.24 -16.39
C PRO A 123 2.85 1.93 -15.90
N ASP A 124 2.29 2.76 -16.77
CA ASP A 124 1.07 3.50 -16.50
C ASP A 124 -0.16 2.58 -16.63
N ALA A 125 -1.18 2.81 -15.80
CA ALA A 125 -2.47 2.12 -15.86
C ALA A 125 -2.39 0.58 -15.92
N ILE A 126 -1.59 -0.04 -15.06
CA ILE A 126 -1.49 -1.51 -14.96
C ILE A 126 -1.93 -2.08 -13.60
N CYS A 127 -2.01 -1.24 -12.57
CA CYS A 127 -2.26 -1.67 -11.20
C CYS A 127 -3.74 -1.44 -10.83
N ARG A 128 -4.41 -2.46 -10.29
CA ARG A 128 -5.78 -2.37 -9.79
C ARG A 128 -5.81 -1.77 -8.38
N VAL A 129 -4.95 -2.26 -7.49
CA VAL A 129 -4.88 -1.80 -6.10
C VAL A 129 -3.43 -1.66 -5.64
N VAL A 130 -3.12 -0.51 -5.05
CA VAL A 130 -1.91 -0.29 -4.25
C VAL A 130 -2.29 -0.34 -2.79
N HIS A 131 -1.72 -1.27 -2.05
CA HIS A 131 -1.89 -1.42 -0.60
C HIS A 131 -0.73 -0.76 0.14
N LEU A 132 -1.05 0.16 1.03
CA LEU A 132 -0.09 0.81 1.93
C LEU A 132 -0.59 0.67 3.36
N TYR A 133 -0.09 -0.34 4.06
CA TYR A 133 -0.53 -0.67 5.41
C TYR A 133 0.59 -0.44 6.42
N PHE A 134 0.32 0.36 7.45
CA PHE A 134 1.19 0.60 8.59
C PHE A 134 2.59 1.10 8.21
N SER A 135 2.68 2.01 7.23
CA SER A 135 3.95 2.61 6.81
C SER A 135 4.60 3.39 7.95
N ASP A 136 5.94 3.48 7.92
CA ASP A 136 6.71 4.17 8.96
C ASP A 136 6.23 5.62 9.20
N PRO A 137 5.84 5.97 10.45
CA PRO A 137 5.21 7.27 10.73
C PRO A 137 6.19 8.43 10.80
N TRP A 138 7.48 8.18 10.98
CA TRP A 138 8.53 9.20 11.11
C TRP A 138 8.09 10.41 11.99
N PRO A 139 7.91 10.24 13.31
CA PRO A 139 7.18 11.20 14.15
C PRO A 139 7.90 12.55 14.35
N LYS A 140 9.19 12.65 14.03
CA LYS A 140 9.96 13.90 14.17
C LYS A 140 9.78 14.74 12.91
N ASN A 141 9.41 16.02 13.06
CA ASN A 141 9.18 16.97 11.94
C ASN A 141 10.26 16.92 10.84
N ARG A 142 11.54 16.93 11.23
CA ARG A 142 12.68 16.86 10.28
C ARG A 142 12.71 15.59 9.41
N HIS A 143 11.95 14.56 9.76
CA HIS A 143 11.87 13.29 9.04
C HIS A 143 10.56 13.14 8.25
N HIS A 144 9.64 14.11 8.25
CA HIS A 144 8.37 13.98 7.52
C HIS A 144 8.58 13.77 6.00
N LYS A 145 9.69 14.26 5.44
CA LYS A 145 10.09 13.99 4.04
C LYS A 145 10.36 12.51 3.73
N LYS A 146 10.49 11.66 4.76
CA LYS A 146 10.68 10.21 4.63
C LYS A 146 9.36 9.43 4.67
N ARG A 147 8.23 10.08 4.97
CA ARG A 147 6.91 9.43 4.89
C ARG A 147 6.60 9.07 3.45
N VAL A 148 5.96 7.94 3.24
CA VAL A 148 5.62 7.43 1.90
C VAL A 148 4.65 8.37 1.18
N ILE A 149 3.59 8.81 1.88
CA ILE A 149 2.64 9.76 1.32
C ILE A 149 3.32 11.13 1.16
N GLN A 150 3.64 11.44 -0.10
CA GLN A 150 4.13 12.73 -0.59
C GLN A 150 3.42 13.03 -1.91
N HIS A 151 3.51 14.28 -2.38
CA HIS A 151 2.94 14.66 -3.68
C HIS A 151 3.49 13.83 -4.85
N ARG A 152 4.80 13.55 -4.90
CA ARG A 152 5.38 12.70 -5.95
C ARG A 152 4.79 11.29 -5.91
N PHE A 153 4.71 10.69 -4.73
CA PHE A 153 4.14 9.35 -4.56
C PHE A 153 2.68 9.28 -5.04
N LEU A 154 1.85 10.26 -4.66
CA LEU A 154 0.44 10.29 -5.11
C LEU A 154 0.31 10.47 -6.62
N ALA A 155 1.22 11.23 -7.24
CA ALA A 155 1.28 11.37 -8.69
C ALA A 155 1.65 10.05 -9.38
N ASP A 156 2.62 9.33 -8.83
CA ASP A 156 3.04 8.01 -9.34
C ASP A 156 1.94 6.97 -9.16
N VAL A 157 1.30 6.93 -7.98
CA VAL A 157 0.17 6.04 -7.72
C VAL A 157 -0.98 6.31 -8.69
N TRP A 158 -1.36 7.57 -8.88
CA TRP A 158 -2.40 7.92 -9.86
C TRP A 158 -2.04 7.44 -11.26
N ARG A 159 -0.79 7.60 -11.68
CA ARG A 159 -0.32 7.19 -13.00
C ARG A 159 -0.38 5.68 -13.20
N VAL A 160 0.09 4.90 -12.23
CA VAL A 160 0.16 3.42 -12.35
C VAL A 160 -1.20 2.75 -12.18
N LEU A 161 -2.16 3.39 -11.50
CA LEU A 161 -3.50 2.84 -11.32
C LEU A 161 -4.29 2.83 -12.63
N VAL A 162 -4.98 1.73 -12.90
CA VAL A 162 -6.03 1.67 -13.92
C VAL A 162 -7.17 2.66 -13.58
N PRO A 163 -7.98 3.12 -14.55
CA PRO A 163 -9.20 3.88 -14.24
C PRO A 163 -10.07 3.13 -13.22
N GLY A 164 -10.51 3.81 -12.16
CA GLY A 164 -11.24 3.19 -11.05
C GLY A 164 -10.38 2.37 -10.08
N GLY A 165 -9.07 2.25 -10.30
CA GLY A 165 -8.13 1.59 -9.40
C GLY A 165 -7.95 2.35 -8.08
N GLU A 166 -7.39 1.69 -7.07
CA GLU A 166 -7.44 2.16 -5.69
C GLU A 166 -6.06 2.23 -5.01
N LEU A 167 -5.85 3.27 -4.21
CA LEU A 167 -4.84 3.30 -3.16
C LEU A 167 -5.54 3.08 -1.82
N ARG A 168 -5.20 1.99 -1.14
CA ARG A 168 -5.76 1.60 0.15
C ARG A 168 -4.76 1.87 1.25
N VAL A 169 -5.13 2.72 2.21
CA VAL A 169 -4.22 3.19 3.27
C VAL A 169 -4.78 2.82 4.63
N VAL A 170 -3.93 2.24 5.48
CA VAL A 170 -4.25 1.92 6.88
C VAL A 170 -3.09 2.30 7.78
N THR A 171 -3.37 2.94 8.92
CA THR A 171 -2.37 3.27 9.94
C THR A 171 -2.99 3.30 11.34
N ASP A 172 -2.19 3.04 12.37
CA ASP A 172 -2.53 3.21 13.78
C ASP A 172 -1.96 4.52 14.38
N HIS A 173 -1.25 5.32 13.57
CA HIS A 173 -0.52 6.49 14.04
C HIS A 173 -1.23 7.79 13.64
N ALA A 174 -1.90 8.43 14.61
CA ALA A 174 -2.70 9.64 14.40
C ALA A 174 -1.94 10.80 13.70
N GLY A 175 -0.66 11.00 14.02
CA GLY A 175 0.16 12.05 13.39
C GLY A 175 0.60 11.74 11.95
N LEU A 176 0.59 10.46 11.56
CA LEU A 176 0.80 10.04 10.18
C LEU A 176 -0.51 10.19 9.42
N TRP A 177 -1.60 9.73 10.02
CA TRP A 177 -2.94 9.88 9.46
C TRP A 177 -3.31 11.35 9.16
N ALA A 178 -3.03 12.28 10.08
CA ALA A 178 -3.25 13.70 9.84
C ALA A 178 -2.43 14.26 8.67
N TRP A 179 -1.21 13.74 8.47
CA TRP A 179 -0.36 14.10 7.35
C TRP A 179 -0.89 13.54 6.03
N ASP A 180 -1.30 12.28 6.03
CA ASP A 180 -1.87 11.61 4.88
C ASP A 180 -3.13 12.33 4.41
N MET A 181 -4.07 12.60 5.33
CA MET A 181 -5.31 13.31 5.05
C MET A 181 -5.08 14.73 4.50
N ALA A 182 -4.12 15.48 5.07
CA ALA A 182 -3.79 16.81 4.55
C ALA A 182 -3.16 16.77 3.14
N HIS A 183 -2.51 15.67 2.76
CA HIS A 183 -2.13 15.45 1.35
C HIS A 183 -3.35 15.07 0.53
N PHE A 184 -4.18 14.14 1.00
CA PHE A 184 -5.34 13.64 0.26
C PHE A 184 -6.34 14.74 -0.05
N GLU A 185 -6.56 15.70 0.83
CA GLU A 185 -7.41 16.87 0.56
C GLU A 185 -6.94 17.65 -0.68
N GLN A 186 -5.64 17.73 -0.92
CA GLN A 186 -5.09 18.39 -2.11
C GLN A 186 -5.23 17.54 -3.36
N TRP A 187 -5.52 16.23 -3.28
CA TRP A 187 -5.61 15.31 -4.42
C TRP A 187 -7.02 14.75 -4.66
N ALA A 188 -7.90 14.84 -3.68
CA ALA A 188 -9.27 14.34 -3.71
C ALA A 188 -10.31 15.42 -3.37
N GLY A 189 -9.86 16.67 -3.14
CA GLY A 189 -10.70 17.76 -2.68
C GLY A 189 -10.98 17.65 -1.18
N ALA A 190 -11.64 18.67 -0.61
CA ALA A 190 -12.26 18.51 0.69
C ALA A 190 -13.37 17.47 0.51
N GLY A 191 -13.16 16.26 1.01
CA GLY A 191 -14.15 15.20 0.86
C GLY A 191 -15.43 15.58 1.60
N ASP A 192 -16.50 15.90 0.87
CA ASP A 192 -17.83 16.15 1.45
C ASP A 192 -18.41 14.90 2.15
N ASN A 193 -17.78 13.72 1.98
CA ASN A 193 -18.28 12.42 2.41
C ASN A 193 -17.27 11.56 3.21
N ILE A 194 -16.45 12.16 4.08
CA ILE A 194 -16.12 11.46 5.33
C ILE A 194 -17.19 11.85 6.35
N GLY A 195 -18.43 11.41 6.10
CA GLY A 195 -19.49 11.51 7.10
C GLY A 195 -19.07 10.77 8.38
N PRO A 196 -19.61 11.15 9.55
CA PRO A 196 -19.28 10.49 10.80
C PRO A 196 -19.58 8.98 10.68
N GLY A 197 -18.57 8.14 10.89
CA GLY A 197 -18.79 6.71 11.09
C GLY A 197 -19.78 6.48 12.25
N PRO A 198 -20.51 5.36 12.27
CA PRO A 198 -21.50 5.10 13.31
C PRO A 198 -20.87 5.17 14.69
N GLN A 199 -21.51 5.90 15.61
CA GLN A 199 -21.18 5.85 17.03
C GLN A 199 -21.26 4.39 17.49
N ALA A 200 -20.29 3.97 18.30
CA ALA A 200 -20.24 2.63 18.86
C ALA A 200 -21.62 2.23 19.40
N ALA A 201 -22.24 1.22 18.80
CA ALA A 201 -23.45 0.62 19.33
C ALA A 201 -23.14 0.11 20.74
N LYS A 202 -24.01 0.49 21.70
CA LYS A 202 -23.94 -0.02 23.08
C LYS A 202 -23.90 -1.56 23.06
N PRO A 203 -23.13 -2.21 23.95
CA PRO A 203 -23.12 -3.66 24.02
C PRO A 203 -24.52 -4.16 24.40
N GLY A 204 -25.15 -4.96 23.53
CA GLY A 204 -26.41 -5.64 23.85
C GLY A 204 -27.46 -5.80 22.73
N SER A 205 -27.22 -5.33 21.51
CA SER A 205 -28.17 -5.55 20.39
C SER A 205 -27.46 -6.15 19.18
N LEU A 206 -27.81 -7.40 18.84
CA LEU A 206 -27.35 -8.08 17.64
C LEU A 206 -28.01 -7.43 16.41
N PRO A 207 -27.26 -7.05 15.36
CA PRO A 207 -27.84 -6.71 14.08
C PRO A 207 -27.97 -7.93 13.15
N ASN A 208 -29.02 -7.87 12.33
CA ASN A 208 -29.45 -8.80 11.29
C ASN A 208 -28.38 -9.00 10.18
N PRO A 209 -28.22 -10.19 9.55
CA PRO A 209 -27.09 -10.50 8.66
C PRO A 209 -27.25 -10.05 7.19
N SER A 210 -27.88 -8.91 6.92
CA SER A 210 -28.05 -8.43 5.54
C SER A 210 -28.14 -6.91 5.45
N SER A 211 -27.05 -6.19 5.78
CA SER A 211 -26.73 -4.82 5.33
C SER A 211 -25.74 -4.13 6.28
N GLN A 212 -24.45 -4.45 6.28
CA GLN A 212 -23.45 -3.61 7.00
C GLN A 212 -22.11 -3.61 6.24
N SER A 213 -22.00 -2.77 5.22
CA SER A 213 -20.70 -2.17 4.89
C SER A 213 -20.55 -0.95 5.80
N GLY A 214 -19.66 -1.04 6.79
CA GLY A 214 -19.45 -0.03 7.82
C GLY A 214 -17.97 0.15 8.07
N THR A 215 -17.41 1.24 7.52
CA THR A 215 -16.00 1.61 7.63
C THR A 215 -15.67 2.23 8.99
N LEU A 216 -14.52 1.84 9.57
CA LEU A 216 -13.94 2.41 10.79
C LEU A 216 -13.08 3.66 10.52
N ALA A 217 -13.67 4.73 9.97
CA ALA A 217 -13.00 6.03 9.92
C ALA A 217 -13.33 6.83 11.19
N ARG A 218 -12.36 7.03 12.09
CA ARG A 218 -12.50 8.00 13.20
C ARG A 218 -12.09 9.40 12.71
N LEU A 219 -12.83 10.41 13.18
CA LEU A 219 -12.55 11.82 12.93
C LEU A 219 -11.18 12.21 13.50
N ILE A 220 -10.35 12.89 12.70
CA ILE A 220 -9.14 13.56 13.18
C ILE A 220 -9.56 14.87 13.85
N ASP A 221 -8.94 15.20 14.99
CA ASP A 221 -9.04 16.54 15.57
C ASP A 221 -8.54 17.62 14.58
N GLN A 222 -9.36 18.64 14.35
CA GLN A 222 -9.09 19.71 13.40
C GLN A 222 -7.76 20.43 13.67
N ALA A 223 -7.35 20.56 14.93
CA ALA A 223 -6.08 21.20 15.26
C ALA A 223 -4.87 20.36 14.77
N SER A 224 -4.96 19.03 14.86
CA SER A 224 -3.95 18.11 14.34
C SER A 224 -3.86 18.17 12.82
N LEU A 225 -5.00 18.23 12.12
CA LEU A 225 -5.06 18.40 10.68
C LEU A 225 -4.47 19.76 10.24
N ASN A 226 -4.82 20.84 10.93
CA ASN A 226 -4.29 22.18 10.65
C ASN A 226 -2.77 22.25 10.83
N ARG A 227 -2.23 21.64 11.90
CA ARG A 227 -0.77 21.52 12.09
C ARG A 227 -0.11 20.74 10.96
N ALA A 228 -0.72 19.64 10.53
CA ALA A 228 -0.22 18.85 9.41
C ALA A 228 -0.18 19.69 8.13
N ARG A 229 -1.27 20.37 7.77
CA ARG A 229 -1.35 21.29 6.61
C ARG A 229 -0.22 22.31 6.60
N GLY A 230 0.05 22.97 7.73
CA GLY A 230 1.14 23.96 7.83
C GLY A 230 2.56 23.38 7.67
N SER A 231 2.71 22.06 7.73
CA SER A 231 4.00 21.37 7.55
C SER A 231 4.18 20.72 6.18
N ILE A 232 3.16 20.73 5.32
CA ILE A 232 3.22 20.15 3.98
C ILE A 232 4.04 21.07 3.08
N PRO A 233 5.14 20.59 2.46
CA PRO A 233 5.85 21.37 1.47
C PRO A 233 4.97 21.61 0.24
N THR A 234 5.16 22.75 -0.43
CA THR A 234 4.51 23.01 -1.71
C THR A 234 4.76 21.87 -2.70
N MET A 235 3.78 21.59 -3.56
CA MET A 235 3.94 20.59 -4.61
C MET A 235 5.21 20.90 -5.43
N PRO A 236 6.16 19.96 -5.59
CA PRO A 236 7.35 20.20 -6.40
C PRO A 236 6.99 20.48 -7.87
N GLU A 237 7.77 21.30 -8.58
CA GLU A 237 7.51 21.64 -9.99
C GLU A 237 7.27 20.44 -10.92
N PRO A 238 8.06 19.33 -10.85
CA PRO A 238 7.78 18.17 -11.69
C PRO A 238 6.39 17.56 -11.45
N VAL A 239 5.94 17.57 -10.20
CA VAL A 239 4.61 17.09 -9.83
C VAL A 239 3.53 18.06 -10.27
N GLN A 240 3.78 19.37 -10.20
CA GLN A 240 2.86 20.37 -10.75
C GLN A 240 2.70 20.21 -12.27
N ALA A 241 3.80 19.98 -12.99
CA ALA A 241 3.77 19.74 -14.44
C ALA A 241 2.98 18.48 -14.77
N GLN A 242 3.20 17.38 -14.06
CA GLN A 242 2.41 16.15 -14.20
C GLN A 242 0.93 16.38 -13.84
N ARG A 243 0.65 17.20 -12.83
CA ARG A 243 -0.71 17.51 -12.39
C ARG A 243 -1.51 18.31 -13.42
N LYS A 244 -0.86 19.10 -14.29
CA LYS A 244 -1.54 19.82 -15.39
C LYS A 244 -2.22 18.88 -16.40
N SER A 245 -1.82 17.61 -16.48
CA SER A 245 -2.46 16.60 -17.33
C SER A 245 -3.49 15.74 -16.58
N MET A 246 -3.73 16.01 -15.29
CA MET A 246 -4.71 15.31 -14.46
C MET A 246 -5.99 16.16 -14.30
N PRO A 247 -7.14 15.55 -13.94
CA PRO A 247 -8.28 16.31 -13.43
C PRO A 247 -7.87 17.15 -12.20
N ASP A 248 -8.58 18.26 -11.95
CA ASP A 248 -8.32 19.11 -10.77
C ASP A 248 -8.32 18.32 -9.45
N VAL A 249 -9.20 17.32 -9.40
CA VAL A 249 -9.39 16.39 -8.31
C VAL A 249 -9.18 14.95 -8.81
N PRO A 250 -7.93 14.47 -8.92
CA PRO A 250 -7.62 13.20 -9.59
C PRO A 250 -8.14 11.95 -8.87
N PHE A 251 -8.43 12.05 -7.58
CA PHE A 251 -8.96 10.96 -6.76
C PHE A 251 -10.34 11.27 -6.20
N GLU A 252 -11.04 10.21 -5.82
CA GLU A 252 -12.19 10.26 -4.93
C GLU A 252 -11.79 9.60 -3.62
N LEU A 253 -12.04 10.28 -2.51
CA LEU A 253 -11.76 9.77 -1.18
C LEU A 253 -12.98 8.98 -0.67
N LEU A 254 -12.75 7.70 -0.39
CA LEU A 254 -13.77 6.74 -0.01
C LEU A 254 -13.46 6.13 1.36
N ALA A 255 -14.52 5.62 1.96
CA ALA A 255 -14.44 4.77 3.12
C ALA A 255 -13.65 3.49 2.78
N PHE A 256 -12.80 3.02 3.70
CA PHE A 256 -12.01 1.82 3.51
C PHE A 256 -12.87 0.55 3.60
N ASP A 257 -12.74 -0.32 2.59
CA ASP A 257 -13.32 -1.66 2.58
C ASP A 257 -12.28 -2.69 3.04
N ARG A 258 -12.64 -3.46 4.07
CA ARG A 258 -11.77 -4.50 4.63
C ARG A 258 -11.53 -5.61 3.59
N PRO A 259 -10.27 -6.04 3.38
CA PRO A 259 -9.98 -7.16 2.48
C PRO A 259 -10.51 -8.47 3.06
N ALA A 260 -10.81 -9.42 2.18
CA ALA A 260 -11.36 -10.74 2.55
C ALA A 260 -10.43 -11.55 3.47
N SER A 261 -9.11 -11.30 3.42
CA SER A 261 -8.13 -11.92 4.33
C SER A 261 -8.24 -11.47 5.77
N ALA A 262 -8.91 -10.34 6.03
CA ALA A 262 -9.04 -9.80 7.38
C ALA A 262 -9.99 -10.65 8.21
N GLY A 263 -9.49 -11.27 9.28
CA GLY A 263 -10.34 -11.94 10.27
C GLY A 263 -11.35 -11.00 10.93
N ALA A 264 -12.32 -11.55 11.68
CA ALA A 264 -13.39 -10.78 12.34
C ALA A 264 -12.87 -9.55 13.11
N ASP A 265 -11.71 -9.67 13.76
CA ASP A 265 -11.08 -8.60 14.57
C ASP A 265 -9.86 -7.96 13.89
N GLU A 266 -9.66 -8.11 12.58
CA GLU A 266 -8.52 -7.53 11.84
C GLU A 266 -8.97 -6.49 10.83
N ILE A 267 -8.18 -5.45 10.60
CA ILE A 267 -8.52 -4.47 9.55
C ILE A 267 -8.07 -4.94 8.17
N VAL A 268 -6.87 -5.55 8.05
CA VAL A 268 -6.27 -5.91 6.75
C VAL A 268 -5.73 -7.33 6.64
N GLY A 269 -5.74 -8.14 7.70
CA GLY A 269 -5.10 -9.47 7.65
C GLY A 269 -3.56 -9.41 7.65
N THR A 270 -2.96 -8.38 8.25
CA THR A 270 -1.52 -8.35 8.51
C THR A 270 -1.28 -9.01 9.86
N ASN A 271 -0.52 -10.11 9.92
CA ASN A 271 -0.04 -10.71 11.18
C ASN A 271 1.04 -9.83 11.86
N PHE A 272 1.05 -8.53 11.55
CA PHE A 272 1.90 -7.49 12.11
C PHE A 272 1.28 -6.84 13.35
N GLU A 273 0.33 -7.51 14.01
CA GLU A 273 0.49 -7.89 15.42
C GLU A 273 -0.83 -8.42 16.00
N ARG A 274 -0.82 -9.65 16.52
CA ARG A 274 -1.70 -10.00 17.63
C ARG A 274 -1.52 -9.05 18.83
N LYS A 275 -0.35 -8.41 18.97
CA LYS A 275 -0.03 -7.40 20.00
C LYS A 275 -0.83 -6.09 19.89
N PHE A 276 -1.09 -5.52 18.71
CA PHE A 276 -1.91 -4.30 18.59
C PHE A 276 -3.40 -4.52 18.90
N ARG A 277 -3.89 -5.77 18.82
CA ARG A 277 -5.26 -6.13 19.22
C ARG A 277 -5.46 -6.08 20.74
N GLU A 278 -4.41 -6.32 21.52
CA GLU A 278 -4.46 -6.34 22.99
C GLU A 278 -4.34 -4.93 23.60
N GLU A 279 -3.85 -3.94 22.85
CA GLU A 279 -3.47 -2.61 23.40
C GLU A 279 -4.52 -1.49 23.20
N GLY A 280 -5.69 -1.75 22.62
CA GLY A 280 -6.76 -0.74 22.52
C GLY A 280 -6.41 0.50 21.69
N ARG A 281 -5.50 0.38 20.72
CA ARG A 281 -5.05 1.50 19.87
C ARG A 281 -6.07 1.86 18.79
N ASP A 282 -6.07 3.15 18.44
CA ASP A 282 -6.90 3.67 17.36
C ASP A 282 -6.34 3.28 16.00
N PHE A 283 -7.23 2.97 15.07
CA PHE A 283 -6.89 2.71 13.68
C PHE A 283 -7.60 3.69 12.76
N PHE A 284 -6.92 4.02 11.68
CA PHE A 284 -7.37 4.94 10.65
C PHE A 284 -7.21 4.30 9.28
N ALA A 285 -8.21 4.45 8.42
CA ALA A 285 -8.18 3.87 7.09
C ALA A 285 -9.03 4.66 6.10
N CYS A 286 -8.58 4.73 4.85
CA CYS A 286 -9.37 5.20 3.71
C CYS A 286 -8.94 4.52 2.41
N THR A 287 -9.73 4.76 1.37
CA THR A 287 -9.41 4.41 0.00
C THR A 287 -9.39 5.68 -0.86
N LEU A 288 -8.34 5.87 -1.66
CA LEU A 288 -8.31 6.85 -2.74
C LEU A 288 -8.57 6.12 -4.07
N ARG A 289 -9.74 6.34 -4.67
CA ARG A 289 -10.10 5.77 -5.97
C ARG A 289 -9.73 6.72 -7.11
N LYS A 290 -8.98 6.25 -8.10
CA LYS A 290 -8.65 7.03 -9.29
C LYS A 290 -9.93 7.35 -10.06
N ARG A 291 -10.19 8.63 -10.30
CA ARG A 291 -11.32 9.05 -11.15
C ARG A 291 -11.03 8.71 -12.61
N VAL A 292 -12.08 8.31 -13.32
CA VAL A 292 -12.08 8.00 -14.76
C VAL A 292 -12.12 9.29 -15.56
#